data_AF-A0A1V2ZV97-F1
#
_entry.id   AF-A0A1V2ZV97-F1
#
_cell.length_a   1.000
_cell.length_b   1.000
_cell.length_c   1.000
_cell.angle_alpha   90.00
_cell.angle_beta   90.00
_cell.angle_gamma   90.00
#
_symmetry.space_group_name_H-M   'P 1'
#
loop_
_entity.id
_entity.type
_entity.pdbx_description
1 polymer ?
#
loop_
_entity_poly.entity_id
_entity_poly.type
_entity_poly.pdbx_seq_one_letter_code
_entity_poly.pdbx_strand_id
1 'polypeptide(L)'
;MENVPAWVGYASFYVSMFVAFVALSATMISYTVYAANASPDVIVHLEQNPDSKTVLNLVIENIGKGAAQNVTFHPEAPLPQEAFGFDDAPIPEPMAKGPLVNGIPYLAPGSQRRMMLGQYGGLVSGHA
;
A
#
# COMPACT_ATOMS: atom_id res chain seq x y z
N MET A 1 60.57 -23.36 -5.49
CA MET A 1 59.10 -23.52 -5.49
C MET A 1 58.76 -24.22 -4.19
N GLU A 2 58.17 -23.49 -3.25
CA GLU A 2 57.86 -24.01 -1.92
C GLU A 2 56.75 -25.06 -2.04
N ASN A 3 57.02 -26.28 -1.57
CA ASN A 3 56.10 -27.40 -1.67
C ASN A 3 54.99 -27.23 -0.63
N VAL A 4 53.89 -26.59 -1.02
CA VAL A 4 52.74 -26.40 -0.14
C VAL A 4 52.13 -27.78 0.18
N PRO A 5 51.93 -28.14 1.46
CA PRO A 5 51.40 -29.44 1.81
C PRO A 5 49.99 -29.68 1.22
N ALA A 6 49.73 -30.88 0.72
CA ALA A 6 48.43 -31.25 0.11
C ALA A 6 47.22 -31.03 1.04
N TRP A 7 47.41 -31.09 2.36
CA TRP A 7 46.35 -30.82 3.34
C TRP A 7 45.85 -29.37 3.30
N VAL A 8 46.69 -28.42 2.87
CA VAL A 8 46.30 -27.00 2.71
C VAL A 8 45.28 -26.84 1.59
N GLY A 9 45.41 -27.61 0.50
CA GLY A 9 44.44 -27.64 -0.60
C GLY A 9 43.06 -28.15 -0.15
N TYR A 10 43.03 -29.26 0.61
CA TYR A 10 41.79 -29.79 1.18
C TYR A 10 41.15 -28.82 2.18
N ALA A 11 41.96 -28.23 3.08
CA ALA A 11 41.48 -27.23 4.02
C ALA A 11 40.87 -26.02 3.31
N SER A 12 41.54 -25.51 2.27
CA SER A 12 41.06 -24.37 1.47
C SER A 12 39.73 -24.70 0.78
N PHE A 13 39.59 -25.91 0.23
CA PHE A 13 38.34 -26.35 -0.40
C PHE A 13 37.15 -26.34 0.59
N TYR A 14 37.33 -26.90 1.79
CA TYR A 14 36.28 -26.90 2.80
C TYR A 14 35.94 -25.51 3.32
N VAL A 15 36.95 -24.64 3.49
CA VAL A 15 36.73 -23.23 3.86
C VAL A 15 35.94 -22.51 2.77
N SER A 16 36.30 -22.66 1.49
CA SER A 16 35.56 -22.05 0.38
C SER A 16 34.11 -22.54 0.30
N MET A 17 33.88 -23.84 0.51
CA MET A 17 32.53 -24.41 0.53
C MET A 17 31.69 -23.82 1.68
N PHE A 18 32.28 -23.67 2.87
CA PHE A 18 31.61 -23.05 4.01
C PHE A 18 31.29 -21.57 3.76
N VAL A 19 32.25 -20.81 3.21
CA VAL A 19 32.04 -19.41 2.84
C VAL A 19 30.93 -19.27 1.80
N ALA A 20 30.88 -20.17 0.79
CA ALA A 20 29.80 -20.19 -0.20
C ALA A 20 28.43 -20.42 0.46
N PHE A 21 28.34 -21.34 1.42
CA PHE A 21 27.09 -21.59 2.15
C PHE A 21 26.64 -20.38 2.98
N VAL A 22 27.58 -19.71 3.66
CA VAL A 22 27.31 -18.47 4.41
C VAL A 22 26.82 -17.38 3.47
N ALA A 23 27.46 -17.21 2.30
CA ALA A 23 27.07 -16.23 1.31
C ALA A 23 25.64 -16.47 0.79
N LEU A 24 25.30 -17.73 0.45
CA LEU A 24 23.94 -18.09 0.03
C LEU A 24 22.90 -17.78 1.11
N SER A 25 23.21 -18.09 2.37
CA SER A 25 22.33 -17.81 3.51
C SER A 25 22.12 -16.30 3.70
N ALA A 26 23.20 -15.52 3.62
CA ALA A 26 23.14 -14.06 3.71
C ALA A 26 22.31 -13.45 2.57
N THR A 27 22.49 -13.93 1.33
CA THR A 27 21.68 -13.51 0.18
C THR A 27 20.20 -13.84 0.40
N MET A 28 19.89 -15.04 0.92
CA MET A 28 18.51 -15.45 1.19
C MET A 28 17.85 -14.55 2.24
N ILE A 29 18.53 -14.26 3.34
CA ILE A 29 18.05 -13.32 4.36
C ILE A 29 17.85 -11.93 3.75
N SER A 30 18.83 -11.43 3.01
CA SER A 30 18.74 -10.12 2.37
C SER A 30 17.56 -10.03 1.39
N TYR A 31 17.28 -11.11 0.64
CA TYR A 31 16.14 -11.17 -0.26
C TYR A 31 14.81 -11.14 0.50
N THR A 32 14.68 -11.91 1.58
CA THR A 32 13.45 -11.91 2.40
C THR A 32 13.19 -10.54 3.04
N VAL A 33 14.23 -9.88 3.55
CA VAL A 33 14.11 -8.52 4.10
C VAL A 33 13.75 -7.51 3.01
N TYR A 34 14.36 -7.62 1.83
CA TYR A 34 14.02 -6.76 0.69
C TYR A 34 12.56 -6.93 0.28
N ALA A 35 12.10 -8.18 0.11
CA ALA A 35 10.72 -8.49 -0.24
C ALA A 35 9.72 -7.96 0.80
N ALA A 36 10.01 -8.12 2.09
CA ALA A 36 9.18 -7.62 3.18
C ALA A 36 9.14 -6.08 3.27
N ASN A 37 10.19 -5.38 2.81
CA ASN A 37 10.19 -3.91 2.73
C ASN A 37 9.60 -3.40 1.43
N ALA A 38 9.57 -4.22 0.38
CA ALA A 38 9.01 -3.86 -0.92
C ALA A 38 7.51 -4.12 -1.03
N SER A 39 6.86 -4.75 -0.04
CA SER A 39 5.42 -5.03 -0.06
C SER A 39 4.60 -3.75 0.20
N PRO A 40 3.83 -3.25 -0.78
CA PRO A 40 2.85 -2.20 -0.55
C PRO A 40 1.60 -2.77 0.14
N ASP A 41 0.93 -1.95 0.95
CA ASP A 41 -0.32 -2.33 1.61
C ASP A 41 -1.23 -1.10 1.68
N VAL A 42 -2.31 -1.10 0.90
CA VAL A 42 -3.20 0.06 0.73
C VAL A 42 -4.53 -0.22 1.38
N ILE A 43 -4.91 0.65 2.31
CA ILE A 43 -6.21 0.61 2.99
C ILE A 43 -7.07 1.79 2.55
N VAL A 44 -8.38 1.55 2.50
CA VAL A 44 -9.38 2.58 2.23
C VAL A 44 -10.35 2.59 3.40
N HIS A 45 -10.51 3.74 4.05
CA HIS A 45 -11.40 3.89 5.19
C HIS A 45 -12.07 5.26 5.20
N LEU A 46 -13.17 5.36 5.97
CA LEU A 46 -13.87 6.61 6.22
C LEU A 46 -13.43 7.18 7.57
N GLU A 47 -13.09 8.46 7.58
CA GLU A 47 -12.70 9.21 8.77
C GLU A 47 -13.60 10.44 8.91
N GLN A 48 -13.97 10.82 10.14
CA GLN A 48 -14.68 12.08 10.36
C GLN A 48 -13.73 13.26 10.11
N ASN A 49 -14.24 14.31 9.48
CA ASN A 49 -13.44 15.51 9.31
C ASN A 49 -13.19 16.16 10.69
N PRO A 50 -11.92 16.41 11.09
CA PRO A 50 -11.62 17.06 12.36
C PRO A 50 -12.27 18.44 12.51
N ASP A 51 -12.48 19.16 11.41
CA ASP A 51 -13.11 20.48 11.41
C ASP A 51 -14.65 20.40 11.44
N SER A 52 -15.24 19.27 11.03
CA SER A 52 -16.69 19.09 10.98
C SER A 52 -17.07 17.62 11.18
N LYS A 53 -17.56 17.28 12.38
CA LYS A 53 -17.94 15.91 12.76
C LYS A 53 -19.07 15.31 11.91
N THR A 54 -19.80 16.14 11.17
CA THR A 54 -20.90 15.69 10.30
C THR A 54 -20.42 15.28 8.90
N VAL A 55 -19.18 15.63 8.54
CA VAL A 55 -18.58 15.34 7.25
C VAL A 55 -17.69 14.10 7.36
N LEU A 56 -17.88 13.17 6.44
CA LEU A 56 -17.05 12.00 6.25
C LEU A 56 -16.05 12.25 5.12
N ASN A 57 -14.79 12.00 5.42
CA ASN A 57 -13.69 11.99 4.47
C ASN A 57 -13.36 10.54 4.14
N LEU A 58 -13.06 10.29 2.87
CA LEU A 58 -12.46 9.05 2.45
C LEU A 58 -10.95 9.21 2.45
N VAL A 59 -10.28 8.29 3.15
CA VAL A 59 -8.84 8.24 3.28
C VAL A 59 -8.35 6.97 2.61
N ILE A 60 -7.45 7.16 1.65
CA ILE A 60 -6.71 6.09 0.98
C ILE A 60 -5.27 6.21 1.44
N GLU A 61 -4.77 5.23 2.18
CA GLU A 61 -3.44 5.28 2.80
C GLU A 61 -2.65 4.02 2.45
N ASN A 62 -1.35 4.19 2.18
CA ASN A 62 -0.42 3.08 2.07
C ASN A 62 0.27 2.86 3.42
N ILE A 63 -0.21 1.88 4.19
CA ILE A 63 0.38 1.45 5.48
C ILE A 63 1.56 0.49 5.29
N GLY A 64 1.80 0.03 4.06
CA GLY A 64 2.92 -0.81 3.70
C GLY A 64 4.26 -0.07 3.68
N LYS A 65 5.34 -0.85 3.65
CA LYS A 65 6.71 -0.31 3.55
C LYS A 65 7.14 -0.06 2.11
N GLY A 66 6.47 -0.70 1.16
CA GLY A 66 6.69 -0.54 -0.28
C GLY A 66 5.78 0.52 -0.90
N ALA A 67 6.21 1.12 -2.01
CA ALA A 67 5.37 2.06 -2.75
C ALA A 67 4.30 1.30 -3.55
N ALA A 68 3.04 1.68 -3.38
CA ALA A 68 1.95 1.13 -4.17
C ALA A 68 1.90 1.85 -5.53
N GLN A 69 1.87 1.07 -6.62
CA GLN A 69 1.86 1.58 -7.99
C GLN A 69 0.60 1.12 -8.70
N ASN A 70 0.05 1.98 -9.55
CA ASN A 70 -1.14 1.70 -10.38
C ASN A 70 -2.33 1.13 -9.58
N VAL A 71 -2.60 1.71 -8.41
CA VAL A 71 -3.71 1.28 -7.55
C VAL A 71 -5.01 1.62 -8.27
N THR A 72 -5.82 0.60 -8.54
CA THR A 72 -7.13 0.73 -9.18
C THR A 72 -8.20 0.23 -8.23
N PHE A 73 -9.34 0.90 -8.21
CA PHE A 73 -10.47 0.55 -7.34
C PHE A 73 -11.65 0.13 -8.20
N HIS A 74 -12.36 -0.91 -7.74
CA HIS A 74 -13.56 -1.41 -8.38
C HIS A 74 -14.69 -1.41 -7.35
N PRO A 75 -15.35 -0.27 -7.13
CA PRO A 75 -16.50 -0.23 -6.23
C PRO A 75 -17.68 -0.99 -6.84
N GLU A 76 -18.42 -1.74 -6.02
CA GLU A 76 -19.59 -2.50 -6.46
C GLU A 76 -20.77 -1.59 -6.87
N ALA A 77 -20.81 -0.38 -6.31
CA ALA A 77 -21.81 0.64 -6.59
C ALA A 77 -21.15 1.98 -6.97
N PRO A 78 -21.81 2.84 -7.76
CA PRO A 78 -21.32 4.18 -8.06
C PRO A 78 -21.14 4.96 -6.76
N LEU A 79 -19.92 5.44 -6.50
CA LEU A 79 -19.66 6.23 -5.31
C LEU A 79 -20.17 7.66 -5.53
N PRO A 80 -20.92 8.24 -4.59
CA PRO A 80 -21.44 9.59 -4.73
C PRO A 80 -20.31 10.62 -4.59
N GLN A 81 -20.38 11.69 -5.38
CA GLN A 81 -19.48 12.83 -5.27
C GLN A 81 -20.14 13.92 -4.43
N GLU A 82 -19.43 14.40 -3.41
CA GLU A 82 -19.84 15.58 -2.62
C GLU A 82 -21.28 15.46 -2.09
N ALA A 83 -21.59 14.34 -1.46
CA ALA A 83 -22.92 14.00 -0.96
C ALA A 83 -23.29 14.85 0.26
N PHE A 84 -23.64 16.12 0.03
CA PHE A 84 -24.01 17.06 1.09
C PHE A 84 -25.52 17.07 1.31
N GLY A 85 -25.92 16.88 2.56
CA GLY A 85 -27.30 17.08 2.98
C GLY A 85 -27.71 16.21 4.17
N PHE A 86 -28.93 16.47 4.61
CA PHE A 86 -29.59 15.83 5.76
C PHE A 86 -30.77 14.97 5.26
N ASP A 87 -31.84 14.81 6.04
CA ASP A 87 -32.91 13.83 5.80
C ASP A 87 -33.66 13.96 4.45
N ASP A 88 -33.61 15.13 3.78
CA ASP A 88 -34.21 15.40 2.45
C ASP A 88 -33.14 15.82 1.41
N ALA A 89 -31.93 15.25 1.49
CA ALA A 89 -30.85 15.58 0.57
C ALA A 89 -31.13 15.08 -0.86
N PRO A 90 -30.88 15.90 -1.90
CA PRO A 90 -30.97 15.45 -3.27
C PRO A 90 -29.99 14.30 -3.53
N ILE A 91 -30.36 13.37 -4.43
CA ILE A 91 -29.51 12.25 -4.82
C ILE A 91 -28.19 12.82 -5.37
N PRO A 92 -27.03 12.50 -4.76
CA PRO A 92 -25.75 13.01 -5.22
C PRO A 92 -25.42 12.46 -6.60
N GLU A 93 -24.72 13.26 -7.42
CA GLU A 93 -24.23 12.77 -8.70
C GLU A 93 -23.13 11.69 -8.48
N PRO A 94 -23.08 10.66 -9.34
CA PRO A 94 -22.03 9.65 -9.28
C PRO A 94 -20.68 10.28 -9.61
N MET A 95 -19.64 9.87 -8.89
CA MET A 95 -18.31 10.44 -9.00
C MET A 95 -17.70 10.17 -10.38
N ALA A 96 -17.47 11.25 -11.14
CA ALA A 96 -16.92 11.18 -12.48
C ALA A 96 -15.38 11.23 -12.49
N LYS A 97 -14.75 11.78 -11.45
CA LYS A 97 -13.30 11.94 -11.34
C LYS A 97 -12.84 11.81 -9.89
N GLY A 98 -11.71 11.15 -9.68
CA GLY A 98 -11.09 11.06 -8.37
C GLY A 98 -10.16 9.85 -8.27
N PRO A 99 -9.38 9.74 -7.17
CA PRO A 99 -8.49 8.62 -6.90
C PRO A 99 -9.14 7.23 -6.99
N LEU A 100 -10.44 7.13 -6.73
CA LEU A 100 -11.19 5.87 -6.83
C LEU A 100 -11.68 5.54 -8.24
N VAL A 101 -11.83 6.54 -9.11
CA VAL A 101 -12.28 6.34 -10.51
C VAL A 101 -11.10 6.23 -11.45
N ASN A 102 -10.13 7.14 -11.32
CA ASN A 102 -8.95 7.20 -12.18
C ASN A 102 -7.78 6.33 -11.66
N GLY A 103 -7.91 5.81 -10.44
CA GLY A 103 -6.82 5.15 -9.74
C GLY A 103 -5.75 6.12 -9.23
N ILE A 104 -4.76 5.55 -8.54
CA ILE A 104 -3.60 6.28 -8.03
C ILE A 104 -2.35 5.67 -8.70
N PRO A 105 -1.64 6.43 -9.55
CA PRO A 105 -0.47 5.90 -10.26
C PRO A 105 0.67 5.57 -9.31
N TYR A 106 0.83 6.37 -8.25
CA TYR A 106 1.88 6.18 -7.26
C TYR A 106 1.42 6.67 -5.88
N LEU A 107 1.54 5.80 -4.88
CA LEU A 107 1.26 6.09 -3.47
C LEU A 107 2.48 5.64 -2.64
N ALA A 108 3.25 6.61 -2.16
CA ALA A 108 4.44 6.37 -1.35
C ALA A 108 4.09 5.66 -0.02
N PRO A 109 5.03 4.91 0.58
CA PRO A 109 4.86 4.33 1.92
C PRO A 109 4.51 5.42 2.94
N GLY A 110 3.49 5.18 3.76
CA GLY A 110 2.98 6.14 4.76
C GLY A 110 2.31 7.39 4.19
N SER A 111 2.14 7.48 2.87
CA SER A 111 1.41 8.60 2.27
C SER A 111 -0.08 8.30 2.21
N GLN A 112 -0.87 9.35 2.37
CA GLN A 112 -2.33 9.29 2.32
C GLN A 112 -2.91 10.29 1.33
N ARG A 113 -4.05 9.93 0.75
CA ARG A 113 -4.91 10.80 -0.05
C ARG A 113 -6.25 10.88 0.66
N ARG A 114 -6.58 12.09 1.11
CA ARG A 114 -7.86 12.41 1.75
C ARG A 114 -8.73 13.17 0.75
N MET A 115 -9.98 12.74 0.61
CA MET A 115 -11.00 13.48 -0.12
C MET A 115 -12.27 13.60 0.72
N MET A 116 -12.96 14.72 0.59
CA MET A 116 -14.24 14.94 1.25
C MET A 116 -15.31 14.18 0.49
N LEU A 117 -15.97 13.22 1.14
CA LEU A 117 -16.99 12.40 0.50
C LEU A 117 -18.36 13.08 0.60
N GLY A 118 -18.69 13.61 1.78
CA GLY A 118 -19.98 14.25 2.04
C GLY A 118 -20.42 14.15 3.50
N GLN A 119 -21.69 14.44 3.76
CA GLN A 119 -22.33 14.24 5.06
C GLN A 119 -23.08 12.92 5.10
N TYR A 120 -23.27 12.37 6.30
CA TYR A 120 -23.96 11.09 6.47
C TYR A 120 -25.36 11.06 5.83
N GLY A 121 -26.17 12.12 6.01
CA GLY A 121 -27.52 12.19 5.44
C GLY A 121 -27.55 12.09 3.91
N GLY A 122 -26.69 12.86 3.23
CA GLY A 122 -26.54 12.81 1.78
C GLY A 122 -25.97 11.48 1.25
N LEU A 123 -25.16 10.78 2.04
CA LEU A 123 -24.62 9.46 1.66
C LEU A 123 -25.67 8.36 1.75
N VAL A 124 -26.57 8.44 2.72
CA VAL A 124 -27.68 7.49 2.88
C VAL A 124 -28.73 7.70 1.78
N SER A 125 -29.08 8.95 1.46
CA SER A 125 -30.05 9.25 0.39
C SER A 125 -29.56 8.86 -1.00
N GLY A 126 -28.24 8.86 -1.24
CA GLY A 126 -27.65 8.43 -2.51
C GLY A 126 -27.60 6.91 -2.75
N HIS A 127 -27.97 6.09 -1.75
CA HIS A 127 -28.04 4.62 -1.85
C HIS A 127 -29.48 4.07 -1.81
N ALA A 128 -30.49 4.95 -1.78
CA ALA A 128 -31.92 4.60 -1.73
C ALA A 128 -32.52 4.35 -3.12
#